data_AF-C5DJ45-F1
#
_entry.id   AF-C5DJ45-F1
#
_cell.length_a   1.000
_cell.length_b   1.000
_cell.length_c   1.000
_cell.angle_alpha   90.00
_cell.angle_beta   90.00
_cell.angle_gamma   90.00
#
_symmetry.space_group_name_H-M   'P 1'
#
loop_
_entity.id
_entity.type
_entity.pdbx_description
1 polymer ?
#
loop_
_entity_poly.entity_id
_entity_poly.type
_entity_poly.pdbx_seq_one_letter_code
_entity_poly.pdbx_strand_id
1 'polypeptide(L)'
;MVVDTTYYDLLGVSPDAKSIDIKKAYRKKSVQEHPDKNPNDPTATERFQAISQAYQVLSKDDLRAKYDKFGKEEAVPKEGFEDAAEQFSMIFGGDAFASYIGELTLLKNLQKTGELSAEDEKDKEAENEASEEKKDATTAPSEAANMDQGGAKVLPPSESLDSMSSTQNGEKKDKKKSKLEAFEEEQKIEKEKSIQELSKLLSDRLSILTESEYNEACKESFARKFEEEANMLKMESFGLDILHTIGDVYYEKGQIFLKSQLVWGLGGMFHSFKAKSGVVMDTLKTVSAALDAQNTMQELEKLKAVAESNEVLRDDKGQEILKPSVEELAQLEQLLMGKVLSAAWHGSKFEIMSTLRSVCDKVLEDAKVDKTTLVRRAETLIILGKVFRKTFRTKVEQEEAQVFEELVAEATKKKSKHK
;
A
#
# COMPACT_ATOMS: atom_id res chain seq x y z
N MET A 1 -33.77 -15.29 -13.98
CA MET A 1 -33.93 -13.86 -14.29
C MET A 1 -33.44 -13.09 -13.10
N VAL A 2 -32.65 -12.05 -13.34
CA VAL A 2 -32.15 -11.14 -12.31
C VAL A 2 -33.33 -10.35 -11.74
N VAL A 3 -33.41 -10.24 -10.41
CA VAL A 3 -34.54 -9.58 -9.71
C VAL A 3 -34.49 -8.06 -9.85
N ASP A 4 -33.29 -7.48 -9.99
CA ASP A 4 -33.06 -6.04 -10.05
C ASP A 4 -31.93 -5.71 -11.06
N THR A 5 -32.21 -4.84 -12.04
CA THR A 5 -31.22 -4.44 -13.06
C THR A 5 -30.53 -3.11 -12.77
N THR A 6 -30.91 -2.39 -11.71
CA THR A 6 -30.48 -1.02 -11.42
C THR A 6 -28.95 -0.83 -11.48
N TYR A 7 -28.16 -1.75 -10.90
CA TYR A 7 -26.70 -1.64 -10.93
C TYR A 7 -26.11 -1.93 -12.31
N TYR A 8 -26.70 -2.85 -13.07
CA TYR A 8 -26.31 -3.12 -14.44
C TYR A 8 -26.63 -1.91 -15.34
N ASP A 9 -27.80 -1.30 -15.14
CA ASP A 9 -28.26 -0.12 -15.87
C ASP A 9 -27.40 1.12 -15.57
N LEU A 10 -27.02 1.32 -14.29
CA LEU A 10 -26.11 2.39 -13.87
C LEU A 10 -24.75 2.30 -14.56
N LEU A 11 -24.20 1.08 -14.68
CA LEU A 11 -22.96 0.83 -15.40
C LEU A 11 -23.15 0.77 -16.93
N GLY A 12 -24.38 0.57 -17.41
CA GLY A 12 -24.69 0.43 -18.83
C GLY A 12 -24.25 -0.90 -19.42
N VAL A 13 -24.38 -1.99 -18.66
CA VAL A 13 -23.99 -3.36 -19.06
C VAL A 13 -25.18 -4.31 -18.98
N SER A 14 -25.11 -5.44 -19.70
CA SER A 14 -26.11 -6.51 -19.59
C SER A 14 -25.99 -7.23 -18.24
N PRO A 15 -27.08 -7.78 -17.67
CA PRO A 15 -27.02 -8.72 -16.55
C PRO A 15 -26.12 -9.94 -16.80
N ASP A 16 -25.90 -10.31 -18.07
CA ASP A 16 -25.00 -11.40 -18.48
C ASP A 16 -23.54 -10.95 -18.66
N ALA A 17 -23.20 -9.69 -18.33
CA ALA A 17 -21.86 -9.13 -18.54
C ALA A 17 -20.80 -9.88 -17.73
N LYS A 18 -19.62 -10.09 -18.33
CA LYS A 18 -18.48 -10.67 -17.63
C LYS A 18 -17.88 -9.65 -16.68
N SER A 19 -17.17 -10.10 -15.64
CA SER A 19 -16.53 -9.22 -14.65
C SER A 19 -15.59 -8.19 -15.30
N ILE A 20 -14.93 -8.58 -16.41
CA ILE A 20 -14.12 -7.65 -17.21
C ILE A 20 -14.94 -6.52 -17.86
N ASP A 21 -16.14 -6.80 -18.32
CA ASP A 21 -17.02 -5.82 -18.97
C ASP A 21 -17.61 -4.86 -17.94
N ILE A 22 -18.00 -5.39 -16.77
CA ILE A 22 -18.45 -4.61 -15.60
C ILE A 22 -17.35 -3.64 -15.16
N LYS A 23 -16.11 -4.13 -15.06
CA LYS A 23 -14.94 -3.33 -14.67
C LYS A 23 -14.61 -2.24 -15.69
N LYS A 24 -14.68 -2.56 -16.98
CA LYS A 24 -14.51 -1.58 -18.07
C LYS A 24 -15.60 -0.51 -18.03
N ALA A 25 -16.84 -0.92 -17.83
CA ALA A 25 -17.99 -0.01 -17.76
C ALA A 25 -17.90 0.93 -16.55
N TYR A 26 -17.53 0.41 -15.38
CA TYR A 26 -17.25 1.21 -14.19
C TYR A 26 -16.18 2.26 -14.47
N ARG A 27 -15.01 1.86 -14.99
CA ARG A 27 -13.94 2.82 -15.32
C ARG A 27 -14.44 3.96 -16.20
N LYS A 28 -15.16 3.62 -17.28
CA LYS A 28 -15.72 4.59 -18.21
C LYS A 28 -16.75 5.52 -17.55
N LYS A 29 -17.63 4.98 -16.70
CA LYS A 29 -18.66 5.73 -15.98
C LYS A 29 -18.07 6.62 -14.90
N SER A 30 -17.07 6.14 -14.15
CA SER A 30 -16.35 6.90 -13.13
C SER A 30 -15.67 8.13 -13.72
N VAL A 31 -15.12 8.09 -14.94
CA VAL A 31 -14.60 9.31 -15.60
C VAL A 31 -15.72 10.29 -15.90
N GLN A 32 -16.78 9.77 -16.50
CA GLN A 32 -17.84 10.57 -17.10
C GLN A 32 -18.60 11.33 -16.01
N GLU A 33 -18.83 10.68 -14.88
CA GLU A 33 -19.59 11.24 -13.77
C GLU A 33 -18.69 11.74 -12.63
N HIS A 34 -17.36 11.79 -12.81
CA HIS A 34 -16.47 12.31 -11.77
C HIS A 34 -16.84 13.77 -11.46
N PRO A 35 -16.96 14.17 -10.17
CA PRO A 35 -17.25 15.55 -9.79
C PRO A 35 -16.29 16.57 -10.43
N ASP A 36 -15.00 16.23 -10.53
CA ASP A 36 -13.99 17.10 -11.16
C ASP A 36 -14.24 17.38 -12.66
N LYS A 37 -14.83 16.44 -13.40
CA LYS A 37 -15.19 16.67 -14.81
C LYS A 37 -16.56 17.33 -14.96
N ASN A 38 -17.33 17.39 -13.86
CA ASN A 38 -18.67 17.96 -13.79
C ASN A 38 -18.80 18.97 -12.63
N PRO A 39 -17.91 19.97 -12.50
CA PRO A 39 -17.83 20.84 -11.32
C PRO A 39 -19.07 21.72 -11.11
N ASN A 40 -19.87 21.92 -12.17
CA ASN A 40 -21.09 22.72 -12.14
C ASN A 40 -22.36 21.88 -11.93
N ASP A 41 -22.23 20.56 -11.79
CA ASP A 41 -23.35 19.63 -11.60
C ASP A 41 -23.44 19.21 -10.13
N PRO A 42 -24.42 19.73 -9.36
CA PRO A 42 -24.55 19.41 -7.94
C PRO A 42 -24.90 17.93 -7.69
N THR A 43 -25.33 17.19 -8.72
CA THR A 43 -25.68 15.77 -8.62
C THR A 43 -24.53 14.84 -9.02
N ALA A 44 -23.39 15.38 -9.48
CA ALA A 44 -22.24 14.57 -9.91
C ALA A 44 -21.72 13.67 -8.79
N THR A 45 -21.62 14.19 -7.56
CA THR A 45 -21.19 13.41 -6.38
C THR A 45 -22.12 12.22 -6.11
N GLU A 46 -23.44 12.44 -6.13
CA GLU A 46 -24.42 11.38 -5.89
C GLU A 46 -24.38 10.30 -7.00
N ARG A 47 -24.23 10.71 -8.26
CA ARG A 47 -24.10 9.76 -9.38
C ARG A 47 -22.81 8.95 -9.31
N PHE A 48 -21.70 9.59 -8.96
CA PHE A 48 -20.41 8.92 -8.79
C PHE A 48 -20.47 7.89 -7.65
N GLN A 49 -21.11 8.24 -6.52
CA GLN A 49 -21.35 7.30 -5.43
C GLN A 49 -22.23 6.12 -5.88
N ALA A 50 -23.29 6.38 -6.64
CA ALA A 50 -24.17 5.32 -7.16
C ALA A 50 -23.44 4.36 -8.11
N ILE A 51 -22.57 4.87 -8.98
CA ILE A 51 -21.73 4.06 -9.89
C ILE A 51 -20.69 3.25 -9.11
N SER A 52 -20.09 3.84 -8.08
CA SER A 52 -19.12 3.17 -7.21
C SER A 52 -19.78 2.03 -6.43
N GLN A 53 -20.96 2.27 -5.87
CA GLN A 53 -21.74 1.23 -5.19
C GLN A 53 -22.16 0.11 -6.16
N ALA A 54 -22.60 0.46 -7.37
CA ALA A 54 -22.94 -0.53 -8.39
C ALA A 54 -21.74 -1.45 -8.71
N TYR A 55 -20.55 -0.88 -8.88
CA TYR A 55 -19.35 -1.65 -9.14
C TYR A 55 -18.94 -2.51 -7.93
N GLN A 56 -18.98 -1.99 -6.71
CA GLN A 56 -18.64 -2.76 -5.50
C GLN A 56 -19.49 -4.03 -5.36
N VAL A 57 -20.78 -3.94 -5.67
CA VAL A 57 -21.69 -5.09 -5.64
C VAL A 57 -21.46 -6.02 -6.84
N LEU A 58 -21.38 -5.48 -8.06
CA LEU A 58 -21.29 -6.30 -9.27
C LEU A 58 -19.90 -6.90 -9.54
N SER A 59 -18.84 -6.35 -8.95
CA SER A 59 -17.45 -6.82 -9.13
C SER A 59 -17.11 -8.04 -8.28
N LYS A 60 -17.84 -8.26 -7.17
CA LYS A 60 -17.65 -9.42 -6.28
C LYS A 60 -18.69 -10.48 -6.58
N ASP A 61 -18.24 -11.69 -6.94
CA ASP A 61 -19.13 -12.79 -7.34
C ASP A 61 -20.21 -13.09 -6.28
N ASP A 62 -19.83 -13.10 -4.99
CA ASP A 62 -20.77 -13.35 -3.89
C ASP A 62 -21.84 -12.24 -3.74
N LEU A 63 -21.44 -10.98 -3.89
CA LEU A 63 -22.35 -9.84 -3.77
C LEU A 63 -23.25 -9.71 -5.00
N ARG A 64 -22.69 -9.95 -6.19
CA ARG A 64 -23.44 -10.01 -7.45
C ARG A 64 -24.48 -11.12 -7.40
N ALA A 65 -24.12 -12.31 -6.93
CA ALA A 65 -25.06 -13.43 -6.80
C ALA A 65 -26.21 -13.11 -5.83
N LYS A 66 -25.92 -12.42 -4.71
CA LYS A 66 -26.96 -11.94 -3.78
C LYS A 66 -27.84 -10.89 -4.43
N TYR A 67 -27.24 -9.91 -5.12
CA TYR A 67 -27.96 -8.88 -5.85
C TYR A 67 -28.89 -9.47 -6.91
N ASP A 68 -28.39 -10.41 -7.69
CA ASP A 68 -29.16 -11.06 -8.75
C ASP A 68 -30.39 -11.80 -8.22
N LYS A 69 -30.30 -12.33 -6.98
CA LYS A 69 -31.32 -13.15 -6.34
C LYS A 69 -32.31 -12.37 -5.46
N PHE A 70 -31.86 -11.28 -4.83
CA PHE A 70 -32.62 -10.58 -3.78
C PHE A 70 -32.78 -9.08 -4.03
N GLY A 71 -32.10 -8.52 -5.02
CA GLY A 71 -32.12 -7.09 -5.33
C GLY A 71 -31.25 -6.23 -4.40
N LYS A 72 -31.33 -4.91 -4.58
CA LYS A 72 -30.44 -3.93 -3.92
C LYS A 72 -30.46 -3.99 -2.39
N GLU A 73 -31.61 -4.26 -1.77
CA GLU A 73 -31.80 -4.15 -0.32
C GLU A 73 -31.00 -5.19 0.50
N GLU A 74 -30.71 -6.36 -0.06
CA GLU A 74 -29.94 -7.40 0.64
C GLU A 74 -28.47 -7.51 0.19
N ALA A 75 -28.11 -6.91 -0.95
CA ALA A 75 -26.76 -7.02 -1.52
C ALA A 75 -25.77 -5.99 -0.97
N VAL A 76 -26.26 -4.86 -0.47
CA VAL A 76 -25.42 -3.81 0.14
C VAL A 76 -25.08 -4.22 1.59
N PRO A 77 -23.79 -4.33 1.95
CA PRO A 77 -23.38 -4.57 3.34
C PRO A 77 -23.99 -3.52 4.28
N LYS A 78 -24.53 -3.96 5.42
CA LYS A 78 -25.22 -3.08 6.39
C LYS A 78 -24.29 -2.03 7.04
N GLU A 79 -22.99 -2.21 6.94
CA GLU A 79 -21.97 -1.27 7.44
C GLU A 79 -21.50 -0.23 6.41
N GLY A 80 -22.10 -0.19 5.20
CA GLY A 80 -21.62 0.71 4.14
C GLY A 80 -20.27 0.28 3.56
N PHE A 81 -19.80 0.98 2.52
CA PHE A 81 -18.53 0.68 1.82
C PHE A 81 -17.44 1.73 2.10
N GLU A 82 -17.39 2.26 3.32
CA GLU A 82 -16.48 3.35 3.72
C GLU A 82 -15.10 2.86 4.24
N ASP A 83 -14.54 1.79 3.68
CA ASP A 83 -13.13 1.48 3.92
C ASP A 83 -12.27 2.08 2.79
N ALA A 84 -11.53 3.15 3.13
CA ALA A 84 -10.62 3.81 2.20
C ALA A 84 -9.53 2.86 1.66
N ALA A 85 -9.17 1.80 2.41
CA ALA A 85 -8.27 0.76 1.91
C ALA A 85 -8.92 -0.11 0.83
N GLU A 86 -10.22 -0.38 0.95
CA GLU A 86 -10.96 -1.13 -0.06
C GLU A 86 -11.11 -0.31 -1.34
N GLN A 87 -11.47 0.98 -1.21
CA GLN A 87 -11.54 1.92 -2.34
C GLN A 87 -10.19 2.04 -3.03
N PHE A 88 -9.11 2.07 -2.25
CA PHE A 88 -7.75 2.05 -2.77
C PHE A 88 -7.46 0.76 -3.57
N SER A 89 -7.73 -0.43 -3.02
CA SER A 89 -7.51 -1.69 -3.76
C SER A 89 -8.26 -1.71 -5.10
N MET A 90 -9.50 -1.21 -5.10
CA MET A 90 -10.32 -1.07 -6.32
C MET A 90 -9.71 -0.09 -7.34
N ILE A 91 -9.16 1.03 -6.86
CA ILE A 91 -8.53 2.05 -7.71
C ILE A 91 -7.23 1.52 -8.33
N PHE A 92 -6.42 0.76 -7.59
CA PHE A 92 -5.10 0.32 -8.04
C PHE A 92 -5.09 -1.07 -8.70
N GLY A 93 -6.26 -1.72 -8.82
CA GLY A 93 -6.42 -2.95 -9.59
C GLY A 93 -5.71 -4.16 -8.97
N GLY A 94 -5.54 -4.18 -7.65
CA GLY A 94 -4.79 -5.21 -6.92
C GLY A 94 -5.27 -6.64 -7.20
N ASP A 95 -6.58 -6.85 -7.27
CA ASP A 95 -7.18 -8.19 -7.39
C ASP A 95 -6.77 -8.93 -8.68
N ALA A 96 -6.65 -8.21 -9.80
CA ALA A 96 -6.26 -8.82 -11.07
C ALA A 96 -4.80 -9.32 -11.04
N PHE A 97 -3.97 -8.67 -10.21
CA PHE A 97 -2.58 -9.05 -10.00
C PHE A 97 -2.36 -9.91 -8.76
N ALA A 98 -3.41 -10.26 -8.00
CA ALA A 98 -3.27 -10.97 -6.73
C ALA A 98 -2.43 -12.25 -6.86
N SER A 99 -2.58 -12.98 -7.96
CA SER A 99 -1.80 -14.19 -8.24
C SER A 99 -0.30 -13.96 -8.54
N TYR A 100 0.12 -12.71 -8.75
CA TYR A 100 1.50 -12.29 -9.01
C TYR A 100 2.13 -11.58 -7.82
N ILE A 101 1.39 -10.66 -7.18
CA ILE A 101 1.93 -9.72 -6.19
C ILE A 101 1.27 -9.86 -4.80
N GLY A 102 0.21 -10.65 -4.69
CA GLY A 102 -0.64 -10.71 -3.50
C GLY A 102 -1.60 -9.52 -3.39
N GLU A 103 -2.30 -9.44 -2.27
CA GLU A 103 -3.10 -8.25 -1.93
C GLU A 103 -2.19 -7.09 -1.49
N LEU A 104 -2.54 -5.87 -1.87
CA LEU A 104 -1.85 -4.67 -1.43
C LEU A 104 -2.34 -4.30 -0.03
N THR A 105 -1.47 -4.42 0.97
CA THR A 105 -1.86 -4.23 2.37
C THR A 105 -1.36 -2.92 2.97
N LEU A 106 -0.45 -2.19 2.31
CA LEU A 106 0.21 -1.03 2.89
C LEU A 106 -0.76 0.00 3.50
N LEU A 107 -1.78 0.42 2.74
CA LEU A 107 -2.68 1.49 3.20
C LEU A 107 -3.50 1.03 4.42
N LYS A 108 -4.06 -0.17 4.34
CA LYS A 108 -4.78 -0.82 5.44
C LYS A 108 -3.91 -0.90 6.70
N ASN A 109 -2.65 -1.32 6.53
CA ASN A 109 -1.73 -1.47 7.64
C ASN A 109 -1.35 -0.13 8.26
N LEU A 110 -1.19 0.91 7.45
CA LEU A 110 -0.85 2.25 7.91
C LEU A 110 -2.01 2.87 8.71
N GLN A 111 -3.25 2.73 8.22
CA GLN A 111 -4.45 3.16 8.95
C GLN A 111 -4.56 2.44 10.30
N LYS A 112 -4.46 1.10 10.29
CA LYS A 112 -4.55 0.31 11.51
C LYS A 112 -3.43 0.60 12.50
N THR A 113 -2.22 0.83 12.00
CA THR A 113 -1.08 1.25 12.83
C THR A 113 -1.35 2.60 13.51
N GLY A 114 -1.91 3.57 12.79
CA GLY A 114 -2.29 4.87 13.35
C GLY A 114 -3.34 4.74 14.46
N GLU A 115 -4.39 3.96 14.22
CA GLU A 115 -5.44 3.68 15.22
C GLU A 115 -4.86 3.04 16.48
N LEU A 116 -4.07 1.98 16.32
CA LEU A 116 -3.47 1.24 17.45
C LEU A 116 -2.46 2.10 18.22
N SER A 117 -1.73 2.97 17.53
CA SER A 117 -0.79 3.89 18.19
C SER A 117 -1.53 4.92 19.05
N ALA A 118 -2.62 5.50 18.55
CA ALA A 118 -3.44 6.44 19.30
C ALA A 118 -4.14 5.78 20.50
N GLU A 119 -4.56 4.52 20.37
CA GLU A 119 -5.09 3.74 21.49
C GLU A 119 -4.01 3.43 22.54
N ASP A 120 -2.83 2.99 22.12
CA ASP A 120 -1.73 2.67 23.04
C ASP A 120 -1.22 3.93 23.78
N GLU A 121 -1.31 5.12 23.18
CA GLU A 121 -1.03 6.41 23.85
C GLU A 121 -2.07 6.71 24.92
N LYS A 122 -3.37 6.61 24.61
CA LYS A 122 -4.47 6.79 25.58
C LYS A 122 -4.40 5.79 26.73
N ASP A 123 -4.11 4.53 26.43
CA ASP A 123 -3.99 3.47 27.44
C ASP A 123 -2.81 3.76 28.40
N LYS A 124 -1.70 4.30 27.89
CA LYS A 124 -0.55 4.74 28.71
C LYS A 124 -0.83 5.99 29.53
N GLU A 125 -1.57 6.96 28.98
CA GLU A 125 -2.00 8.16 29.72
C GLU A 125 -2.92 7.77 30.88
N ALA A 126 -3.90 6.89 30.64
CA ALA A 126 -4.80 6.39 31.68
C ALA A 126 -4.07 5.55 32.74
N GLU A 127 -3.08 4.72 32.35
CA GLU A 127 -2.24 3.98 33.31
C GLU A 127 -1.36 4.92 34.15
N ASN A 128 -0.83 6.00 33.56
CA ASN A 128 -0.06 7.00 34.27
C ASN A 128 -0.94 7.78 35.26
N GLU A 129 -2.12 8.25 34.86
CA GLU A 129 -3.09 8.93 35.73
C GLU A 129 -3.54 8.03 36.90
N ALA A 130 -3.86 6.76 36.64
CA ALA A 130 -4.23 5.79 37.67
C ALA A 130 -3.06 5.44 38.62
N SER A 131 -1.81 5.61 38.16
CA SER A 131 -0.61 5.42 38.97
C SER A 131 -0.23 6.67 39.79
N GLU A 132 -0.63 7.87 39.35
CA GLU A 132 -0.49 9.13 40.09
C GLU A 132 -1.55 9.25 41.20
N GLU A 133 -2.81 8.88 40.95
CA GLU A 133 -3.86 8.82 42.00
C GLU A 133 -3.50 7.85 43.14
N LYS A 134 -2.78 6.75 42.84
CA LYS A 134 -2.30 5.81 43.86
C LYS A 134 -1.12 6.34 44.68
N LYS A 135 -0.35 7.30 44.17
CA LYS A 135 0.75 7.94 44.91
C LYS A 135 0.26 9.03 45.86
N ASP A 136 -0.83 9.73 45.52
CA ASP A 136 -1.37 10.81 46.36
C ASP A 136 -2.19 10.30 47.56
N ALA A 137 -2.66 9.04 47.51
CA ALA A 137 -3.38 8.40 48.63
C ALA A 137 -2.47 7.90 49.79
N THR A 138 -1.14 8.05 49.69
CA THR A 138 -0.21 7.46 50.68
C THR A 138 0.90 8.41 51.15
N THR A 139 0.60 9.65 51.58
CA THR A 139 1.45 10.35 52.56
C THR A 139 0.72 11.47 53.30
N ALA A 140 0.23 11.17 54.50
CA ALA A 140 0.03 12.13 55.61
C ALA A 140 0.95 11.70 56.77
N PRO A 141 1.43 12.65 57.61
CA PRO A 141 2.75 12.57 58.24
C PRO A 141 2.74 11.83 59.58
N SER A 142 3.76 11.00 59.83
CA SER A 142 4.06 10.50 61.17
C SER A 142 5.32 11.18 61.72
N GLU A 143 5.13 11.99 62.76
CA GLU A 143 6.19 12.58 63.58
C GLU A 143 6.87 11.54 64.51
N ALA A 144 8.14 11.86 64.82
CA ALA A 144 8.97 11.47 65.98
C ALA A 144 9.66 10.08 65.99
N ALA A 145 11.00 10.03 65.85
CA ALA A 145 11.96 10.25 66.95
C ALA A 145 13.44 9.90 66.58
N ASN A 146 14.33 10.84 66.89
CA ASN A 146 15.82 10.86 66.97
C ASN A 146 16.62 9.55 67.19
N MET A 147 17.81 9.44 66.54
CA MET A 147 19.13 9.67 67.18
C MET A 147 20.34 9.61 66.20
N ASP A 148 21.02 10.75 66.12
CA ASP A 148 22.44 11.15 65.95
C ASP A 148 23.59 10.22 65.43
N GLN A 149 24.59 10.93 64.88
CA GLN A 149 25.99 10.66 64.50
C GLN A 149 26.25 10.10 63.09
N GLY A 150 27.07 10.69 62.21
CA GLY A 150 28.02 11.80 62.28
C GLY A 150 29.18 11.48 61.32
N GLY A 151 29.61 12.43 60.47
CA GLY A 151 30.88 12.32 59.73
C GLY A 151 30.81 12.66 58.23
N ALA A 152 31.41 13.79 57.88
CA ALA A 152 31.53 14.35 56.53
C ALA A 152 32.67 13.72 55.70
N LYS A 153 32.52 13.64 54.36
CA LYS A 153 33.43 14.24 53.34
C LYS A 153 33.18 13.78 51.89
N VAL A 154 33.06 14.79 51.01
CA VAL A 154 33.77 14.97 49.71
C VAL A 154 33.33 14.19 48.46
N LEU A 155 32.95 14.98 47.44
CA LEU A 155 32.97 14.75 45.98
C LEU A 155 34.15 15.57 45.39
N PRO A 156 34.55 15.47 44.09
CA PRO A 156 34.46 14.42 43.04
C PRO A 156 35.88 14.24 42.38
N PRO A 157 36.14 13.91 41.07
CA PRO A 157 35.31 13.46 39.93
C PRO A 157 35.93 12.34 39.03
N SER A 158 35.22 12.09 37.91
CA SER A 158 35.68 11.65 36.57
C SER A 158 35.72 10.16 36.19
N GLU A 159 34.85 9.85 35.21
CA GLU A 159 35.10 9.12 33.95
C GLU A 159 35.89 7.80 33.99
N SER A 160 35.24 6.68 33.68
CA SER A 160 35.33 6.02 32.36
C SER A 160 34.80 4.58 32.38
N LEU A 161 34.30 4.21 31.21
CA LEU A 161 33.86 2.90 30.71
C LEU A 161 34.72 1.72 31.20
N ASP A 162 34.09 0.62 31.64
CA ASP A 162 33.94 -0.58 30.81
C ASP A 162 33.25 -1.75 31.54
N SER A 163 32.72 -2.64 30.71
CA SER A 163 31.96 -3.86 30.98
C SER A 163 32.39 -4.70 32.20
N MET A 164 31.42 -5.30 32.89
CA MET A 164 31.19 -6.76 32.85
C MET A 164 30.01 -7.16 33.76
N SER A 165 29.04 -7.83 33.12
CA SER A 165 28.26 -8.97 33.63
C SER A 165 28.17 -9.15 35.16
N SER A 166 27.01 -8.83 35.72
CA SER A 166 26.47 -9.64 36.82
C SER A 166 25.00 -9.92 36.60
N THR A 167 24.75 -11.20 36.39
CA THR A 167 23.47 -11.88 36.44
C THR A 167 22.73 -11.49 37.71
N GLN A 168 21.66 -10.72 37.59
CA GLN A 168 20.62 -10.66 38.60
C GLN A 168 19.31 -11.12 37.99
N ASN A 169 18.78 -12.20 38.55
CA ASN A 169 17.40 -12.62 38.49
C ASN A 169 16.50 -11.41 38.82
N GLY A 170 16.04 -10.72 37.79
CA GLY A 170 14.83 -9.93 37.83
C GLY A 170 13.72 -10.81 37.29
N GLU A 171 12.73 -11.10 38.14
CA GLU A 171 11.46 -11.69 37.74
C GLU A 171 10.99 -11.00 36.44
N LYS A 172 10.80 -11.79 35.38
CA LYS A 172 10.14 -11.32 34.17
C LYS A 172 8.74 -10.89 34.58
N LYS A 173 8.55 -9.60 34.85
CA LYS A 173 7.25 -8.96 34.71
C LYS A 173 6.85 -9.23 33.26
N ASP A 174 5.86 -10.09 33.05
CA ASP A 174 5.26 -10.33 31.74
C ASP A 174 4.83 -8.97 31.19
N LYS A 175 5.68 -8.37 30.35
CA LYS A 175 5.39 -7.12 29.69
C LYS A 175 4.31 -7.47 28.68
N LYS A 176 3.06 -7.16 29.02
CA LYS A 176 1.91 -7.35 28.13
C LYS A 176 2.27 -6.70 26.81
N LYS A 177 2.40 -7.53 25.76
CA LYS A 177 2.74 -7.09 24.42
C LYS A 177 1.73 -6.01 23.99
N SER A 178 2.22 -4.87 23.48
CA SER A 178 1.31 -3.79 23.08
C SER A 178 0.42 -4.28 21.93
N LYS A 179 -0.76 -3.67 21.76
CA LYS A 179 -1.66 -4.05 20.66
C LYS A 179 -0.97 -3.83 19.31
N LEU A 180 -0.18 -2.76 19.19
CA LEU A 180 0.63 -2.48 18.02
C LEU A 180 1.69 -3.56 17.77
N GLU A 181 2.45 -3.97 18.79
CA GLU A 181 3.45 -5.03 18.64
C GLU A 181 2.81 -6.37 18.23
N ALA A 182 1.61 -6.68 18.74
CA ALA A 182 0.85 -7.87 18.36
C ALA A 182 0.44 -7.82 16.88
N PHE A 183 -0.11 -6.70 16.45
CA PHE A 183 -0.47 -6.45 15.06
C PHE A 183 0.73 -6.56 14.11
N GLU A 184 1.88 -5.96 14.45
CA GLU A 184 3.09 -6.07 13.63
C GLU A 184 3.58 -7.52 13.44
N GLU A 185 3.43 -8.38 14.46
CA GLU A 185 3.78 -9.79 14.35
C GLU A 185 2.78 -10.55 13.47
N GLU A 186 1.49 -10.26 13.60
CA GLU A 186 0.44 -10.82 12.73
C GLU A 186 0.71 -10.45 11.27
N GLN A 187 1.05 -9.19 10.98
CA GLN A 187 1.40 -8.74 9.62
C GLN A 187 2.63 -9.44 9.05
N LYS A 188 3.64 -9.75 9.88
CA LYS A 188 4.80 -10.54 9.43
C LYS A 188 4.41 -11.97 9.07
N ILE A 189 3.55 -12.59 9.87
CA ILE A 189 3.04 -13.94 9.62
C ILE A 189 2.23 -13.96 8.32
N GLU A 190 1.32 -13.01 8.14
CA GLU A 190 0.47 -12.94 6.95
C GLU A 190 1.31 -12.67 5.68
N LYS A 191 2.29 -11.79 5.76
CA LYS A 191 3.24 -11.55 4.68
C LYS A 191 4.02 -12.81 4.30
N GLU A 192 4.49 -13.59 5.27
CA GLU A 192 5.21 -14.84 5.01
C GLU A 192 4.31 -15.90 4.36
N LYS A 193 3.04 -16.03 4.78
CA LYS A 193 2.06 -16.91 4.10
C LYS A 193 1.85 -16.49 2.65
N SER A 194 1.61 -15.20 2.41
CA SER A 194 1.43 -14.66 1.05
C SER A 194 2.64 -14.96 0.17
N ILE A 195 3.87 -14.74 0.67
CA ILE A 195 5.09 -15.09 -0.05
C ILE A 195 5.13 -16.59 -0.38
N GLN A 196 4.75 -17.48 0.54
CA GLN A 196 4.75 -18.93 0.29
C GLN A 196 3.75 -19.33 -0.80
N GLU A 197 2.54 -18.79 -0.77
CA GLU A 197 1.52 -19.03 -1.79
C GLU A 197 1.96 -18.52 -3.16
N LEU A 198 2.49 -17.29 -3.22
CA LEU A 198 3.01 -16.69 -4.44
C LEU A 198 4.22 -17.46 -5.00
N SER A 199 5.10 -17.98 -4.14
CA SER A 199 6.21 -18.84 -4.57
C SER A 199 5.73 -20.14 -5.20
N LYS A 200 4.65 -20.73 -4.67
CA LYS A 200 4.02 -21.90 -5.29
C LYS A 200 3.44 -21.53 -6.66
N LEU A 201 2.65 -20.45 -6.75
CA LEU A 201 2.07 -19.99 -8.00
C LEU A 201 3.12 -19.62 -9.05
N LEU A 202 4.24 -18.99 -8.66
CA LEU A 202 5.35 -18.73 -9.56
C LEU A 202 6.02 -20.03 -10.02
N SER A 203 6.26 -20.98 -9.11
CA SER A 203 6.82 -22.29 -9.46
C SER A 203 5.94 -23.03 -10.48
N ASP A 204 4.62 -23.04 -10.25
CA ASP A 204 3.63 -23.65 -11.15
C ASP A 204 3.58 -22.96 -12.52
N ARG A 205 3.83 -21.65 -12.58
CA ARG A 205 3.98 -20.95 -13.88
C ARG A 205 5.26 -21.36 -14.60
N LEU A 206 6.38 -21.40 -13.90
CA LEU A 206 7.67 -21.74 -14.51
C LEU A 206 7.71 -23.21 -14.96
N SER A 207 7.00 -24.10 -14.25
CA SER A 207 6.95 -25.53 -14.59
C SER A 207 6.46 -25.81 -16.01
N ILE A 208 5.56 -24.96 -16.53
CA ILE A 208 5.06 -25.01 -17.92
C ILE A 208 6.20 -25.16 -18.93
N LEU A 209 7.32 -24.45 -18.73
CA LEU A 209 8.49 -24.55 -19.59
C LEU A 209 9.56 -25.47 -19.00
N THR A 210 9.79 -25.47 -17.70
CA THR A 210 10.91 -26.24 -17.12
C THR A 210 10.70 -27.75 -17.16
N GLU A 211 9.43 -28.20 -17.22
CA GLU A 211 9.04 -29.62 -17.33
C GLU A 211 8.73 -30.04 -18.78
N SER A 212 8.70 -29.11 -19.74
CA SER A 212 8.52 -29.42 -21.16
C SER A 212 9.84 -29.78 -21.85
N GLU A 213 9.76 -30.12 -23.14
CA GLU A 213 10.95 -30.13 -24.00
C GLU A 213 11.55 -28.72 -24.02
N TYR A 214 12.67 -28.52 -23.33
CA TYR A 214 13.26 -27.20 -23.07
C TYR A 214 13.97 -26.63 -24.32
N ASN A 215 13.21 -26.43 -25.39
CA ASN A 215 13.65 -25.99 -26.71
C ASN A 215 13.07 -24.60 -27.06
N GLU A 216 13.51 -24.01 -28.18
CA GLU A 216 13.09 -22.65 -28.58
C GLU A 216 11.59 -22.55 -28.89
N ALA A 217 10.97 -23.58 -29.47
CA ALA A 217 9.55 -23.57 -29.78
C ALA A 217 8.68 -23.55 -28.49
N CYS A 218 9.09 -24.29 -27.46
CA CYS A 218 8.44 -24.26 -26.15
C CYS A 218 8.66 -22.90 -25.45
N LYS A 219 9.85 -22.30 -25.57
CA LYS A 219 10.12 -20.94 -25.04
C LYS A 219 9.23 -19.88 -25.68
N GLU A 220 9.05 -19.94 -27.00
CA GLU A 220 8.18 -19.02 -27.73
C GLU A 220 6.71 -19.21 -27.35
N SER A 221 6.25 -20.46 -27.26
CA SER A 221 4.89 -20.79 -26.83
C SER A 221 4.60 -20.30 -25.40
N PHE A 222 5.58 -20.48 -24.50
CA PHE A 222 5.53 -19.95 -23.14
C PHE A 222 5.42 -18.42 -23.15
N ALA A 223 6.28 -17.73 -23.91
CA ALA A 223 6.26 -16.28 -24.01
C ALA A 223 4.90 -15.77 -24.52
N ARG A 224 4.37 -16.35 -25.60
CA ARG A 224 3.07 -15.97 -26.18
C ARG A 224 1.91 -16.12 -25.18
N LYS A 225 1.90 -17.20 -24.39
CA LYS A 225 0.87 -17.40 -23.34
C LYS A 225 0.86 -16.23 -22.35
N PHE A 226 2.04 -15.81 -21.89
CA PHE A 226 2.14 -14.72 -20.92
C PHE A 226 2.02 -13.32 -21.56
N GLU A 227 2.24 -13.18 -22.86
CA GLU A 227 1.89 -11.98 -23.61
C GLU A 227 0.36 -11.78 -23.68
N GLU A 228 -0.41 -12.85 -23.90
CA GLU A 228 -1.88 -12.79 -23.85
C GLU A 228 -2.38 -12.38 -22.46
N GLU A 229 -1.77 -12.94 -21.41
CA GLU A 229 -2.08 -12.59 -20.02
C GLU A 229 -1.71 -11.13 -19.70
N ALA A 230 -0.52 -10.68 -20.12
CA ALA A 230 -0.09 -9.30 -19.96
C ALA A 230 -0.98 -8.30 -20.74
N ASN A 231 -1.52 -8.70 -21.90
CA ASN A 231 -2.45 -7.87 -22.66
C ASN A 231 -3.80 -7.68 -21.96
N MET A 232 -4.23 -8.63 -21.14
CA MET A 232 -5.40 -8.45 -20.27
C MET A 232 -5.06 -7.54 -19.09
N LEU A 233 -3.95 -7.85 -18.40
CA LEU A 233 -3.53 -7.15 -17.19
C LEU A 233 -3.11 -5.70 -17.44
N LYS A 234 -2.55 -5.37 -18.61
CA LYS A 234 -2.14 -3.99 -18.91
C LYS A 234 -3.33 -3.05 -18.87
N MET A 235 -4.56 -3.50 -19.10
CA MET A 235 -5.73 -2.62 -19.10
C MET A 235 -6.22 -2.29 -17.68
N GLU A 236 -5.61 -2.88 -16.65
CA GLU A 236 -5.86 -2.55 -15.25
C GLU A 236 -5.27 -1.19 -14.86
N SER A 237 -5.79 -0.57 -13.79
CA SER A 237 -5.28 0.69 -13.28
C SER A 237 -3.83 0.48 -12.83
N PHE A 238 -2.90 1.31 -13.31
CA PHE A 238 -1.46 1.12 -13.11
C PHE A 238 -0.94 -0.24 -13.61
N GLY A 239 -1.75 -1.02 -14.33
CA GLY A 239 -1.43 -2.38 -14.72
C GLY A 239 -0.17 -2.46 -15.59
N LEU A 240 0.07 -1.45 -16.43
CA LEU A 240 1.30 -1.37 -17.20
C LEU A 240 2.54 -1.18 -16.30
N ASP A 241 2.47 -0.28 -15.30
CA ASP A 241 3.58 -0.04 -14.36
C ASP A 241 3.78 -1.25 -13.42
N ILE A 242 2.70 -1.93 -13.01
CA ILE A 242 2.78 -3.19 -12.25
C ILE A 242 3.48 -4.27 -13.09
N LEU A 243 3.06 -4.49 -14.33
CA LEU A 243 3.68 -5.46 -15.23
C LEU A 243 5.17 -5.14 -15.43
N HIS A 244 5.52 -3.88 -15.68
CA HIS A 244 6.93 -3.48 -15.82
C HIS A 244 7.71 -3.74 -14.53
N THR A 245 7.13 -3.44 -13.37
CA THR A 245 7.72 -3.70 -12.06
C THR A 245 7.96 -5.20 -11.84
N ILE A 246 6.95 -6.04 -12.11
CA ILE A 246 7.09 -7.51 -12.04
C ILE A 246 8.21 -7.96 -12.98
N GLY A 247 8.17 -7.46 -14.22
CA GLY A 247 9.10 -7.85 -15.26
C GLY A 247 10.55 -7.48 -14.95
N ASP A 248 10.77 -6.29 -14.39
CA ASP A 248 12.08 -5.83 -13.94
C ASP A 248 12.62 -6.71 -12.80
N VAL A 249 11.80 -6.99 -11.77
CA VAL A 249 12.21 -7.87 -10.66
C VAL A 249 12.54 -9.28 -11.16
N TYR A 250 11.66 -9.90 -11.96
CA TYR A 250 11.88 -11.25 -12.50
C TYR A 250 13.16 -11.32 -13.34
N TYR A 251 13.36 -10.34 -14.23
CA TYR A 251 14.54 -10.26 -15.06
C TYR A 251 15.82 -10.11 -14.22
N GLU A 252 15.83 -9.19 -13.25
CA GLU A 252 16.98 -8.95 -12.38
C GLU A 252 17.33 -10.16 -11.52
N LYS A 253 16.34 -10.78 -10.86
CA LYS A 253 16.55 -11.95 -10.00
C LYS A 253 17.07 -13.15 -10.79
N GLY A 254 16.49 -13.43 -11.96
CA GLY A 254 17.00 -14.49 -12.83
C GLY A 254 18.44 -14.23 -13.28
N GLN A 255 18.78 -12.99 -13.66
CA GLN A 255 20.16 -12.65 -14.03
C GLN A 255 21.14 -12.78 -12.87
N ILE A 256 20.77 -12.31 -11.68
CA ILE A 256 21.59 -12.42 -10.46
C ILE A 256 21.88 -13.88 -10.16
N PHE A 257 20.85 -14.72 -10.21
CA PHE A 257 21.00 -16.16 -9.97
C PHE A 257 21.95 -16.80 -10.98
N LEU A 258 21.73 -16.61 -12.29
CA LEU A 258 22.61 -17.20 -13.32
C LEU A 258 24.06 -16.75 -13.18
N LYS A 259 24.31 -15.47 -12.86
CA LYS A 259 25.66 -14.95 -12.60
C LYS A 259 26.27 -15.57 -11.34
N SER A 260 25.48 -15.80 -10.29
CA SER A 260 25.96 -16.42 -9.05
C SER A 260 26.42 -17.87 -9.28
N GLN A 261 25.79 -18.60 -10.22
CA GLN A 261 26.19 -19.96 -10.59
C GLN A 261 27.52 -20.00 -11.37
N LEU A 262 27.90 -18.91 -12.06
CA LEU A 262 29.16 -18.83 -12.82
C LEU A 262 30.39 -18.48 -11.96
N VAL A 263 30.21 -17.98 -10.73
CA VAL A 263 31.31 -17.39 -9.95
C VAL A 263 31.56 -18.17 -8.66
N TRP A 264 32.34 -19.24 -8.77
CA TRP A 264 32.99 -19.88 -7.61
C TRP A 264 34.36 -19.20 -7.40
N GLY A 265 34.45 -18.20 -6.51
CA GLY A 265 35.76 -17.74 -6.00
C GLY A 265 35.93 -16.27 -5.61
N LEU A 266 35.65 -15.28 -6.46
CA LEU A 266 36.14 -13.89 -6.21
C LEU A 266 35.25 -12.76 -6.80
N GLY A 267 33.92 -12.92 -6.90
CA GLY A 267 33.06 -11.91 -7.56
C GLY A 267 31.75 -11.52 -6.86
N GLY A 268 31.54 -11.93 -5.60
CA GLY A 268 30.27 -11.71 -4.88
C GLY A 268 29.99 -10.27 -4.41
N MET A 269 30.96 -9.36 -4.47
CA MET A 269 30.84 -8.03 -3.81
C MET A 269 30.39 -6.88 -4.74
N PHE A 270 30.62 -6.97 -6.06
CA PHE A 270 30.41 -5.84 -6.97
C PHE A 270 28.97 -5.71 -7.51
N HIS A 271 28.12 -6.73 -7.39
CA HIS A 271 26.75 -6.69 -7.92
C HIS A 271 25.71 -6.14 -6.92
N SER A 272 26.04 -6.02 -5.63
CA SER A 272 25.11 -5.48 -4.62
C SER A 272 24.91 -3.97 -4.77
N PHE A 273 25.85 -3.24 -5.39
CA PHE A 273 25.81 -1.77 -5.42
C PHE A 273 24.71 -1.19 -6.34
N LYS A 274 24.51 -1.77 -7.53
CA LYS A 274 23.50 -1.27 -8.49
C LYS A 274 22.07 -1.66 -8.10
N ALA A 275 21.87 -2.87 -7.61
CA ALA A 275 20.56 -3.32 -7.10
C ALA A 275 20.16 -2.58 -5.82
N LYS A 276 21.12 -2.27 -4.92
CA LYS A 276 20.85 -1.44 -3.74
C LYS A 276 20.53 0.01 -4.10
N SER A 277 21.12 0.57 -5.16
CA SER A 277 20.85 1.96 -5.59
C SER A 277 19.40 2.18 -6.01
N GLY A 278 18.78 1.22 -6.72
CA GLY A 278 17.36 1.30 -7.09
C GLY A 278 16.44 1.25 -5.87
N VAL A 279 16.67 0.31 -4.96
CA VAL A 279 15.90 0.18 -3.70
C VAL A 279 16.00 1.45 -2.85
N VAL A 280 17.19 2.04 -2.73
CA VAL A 280 17.39 3.31 -2.01
C VAL A 280 16.60 4.43 -2.67
N MET A 281 16.63 4.55 -4.00
CA MET A 281 15.90 5.61 -4.72
C MET A 281 14.39 5.46 -4.55
N ASP A 282 13.85 4.25 -4.61
CA ASP A 282 12.42 4.01 -4.45
C ASP A 282 11.96 4.20 -2.99
N THR A 283 12.82 3.88 -2.02
CA THR A 283 12.58 4.22 -0.61
C THR A 283 12.52 5.73 -0.41
N LEU A 284 13.47 6.49 -0.99
CA LEU A 284 13.48 7.95 -0.92
C LEU A 284 12.24 8.57 -1.57
N LYS A 285 11.80 8.05 -2.72
CA LYS A 285 10.56 8.51 -3.38
C LYS A 285 9.32 8.26 -2.51
N THR A 286 9.22 7.09 -1.88
CA THR A 286 8.10 6.73 -1.00
C THR A 286 8.03 7.67 0.21
N VAL A 287 9.18 7.91 0.87
CA VAL A 287 9.26 8.83 2.01
C VAL A 287 8.95 10.26 1.59
N SER A 288 9.51 10.72 0.46
CA SER A 288 9.25 12.07 -0.05
C SER A 288 7.77 12.28 -0.37
N ALA A 289 7.12 11.33 -1.03
CA ALA A 289 5.71 11.44 -1.37
C ALA A 289 4.81 11.46 -0.11
N ALA A 290 5.15 10.66 0.91
CA ALA A 290 4.44 10.67 2.19
C ALA A 290 4.59 12.03 2.92
N LEU A 291 5.80 12.59 2.97
CA LEU A 291 6.05 13.90 3.57
C LEU A 291 5.29 15.02 2.82
N ASP A 292 5.28 14.97 1.49
CA ASP A 292 4.54 15.93 0.67
C ASP A 292 3.02 15.86 0.92
N ALA A 293 2.48 14.66 1.11
CA ALA A 293 1.07 14.48 1.48
C ALA A 293 0.79 15.04 2.88
N GLN A 294 1.63 14.73 3.87
CA GLN A 294 1.48 15.21 5.25
C GLN A 294 1.55 16.74 5.35
N ASN A 295 2.49 17.37 4.65
CA ASN A 295 2.59 18.83 4.58
C ASN A 295 1.32 19.47 4.02
N THR A 296 0.70 18.83 3.02
CA THR A 296 -0.54 19.31 2.41
C THR A 296 -1.75 19.14 3.35
N MET A 297 -1.80 18.04 4.12
CA MET A 297 -2.84 17.85 5.15
C MET A 297 -2.79 18.96 6.19
N GLN A 298 -1.61 19.27 6.71
CA GLN A 298 -1.43 20.35 7.69
C GLN A 298 -1.82 21.72 7.13
N GLU A 299 -1.56 21.97 5.84
CA GLU A 299 -1.99 23.20 5.17
C GLU A 299 -3.52 23.29 5.05
N LEU A 300 -4.18 22.18 4.68
CA LEU A 300 -5.64 22.11 4.62
C LEU A 300 -6.28 22.28 6.00
N GLU A 301 -5.77 21.62 7.04
CA GLU A 301 -6.26 21.78 8.42
C GLU A 301 -6.17 23.24 8.88
N LYS A 302 -5.04 23.90 8.62
CA LYS A 302 -4.87 25.33 8.94
C LYS A 302 -5.88 26.19 8.18
N LEU A 303 -6.09 25.95 6.89
CA LEU A 303 -7.02 26.72 6.07
C LEU A 303 -8.48 26.49 6.47
N LYS A 304 -8.87 25.26 6.83
CA LYS A 304 -10.18 24.95 7.38
C LYS A 304 -10.41 25.64 8.72
N ALA A 305 -9.43 25.56 9.64
CA ALA A 305 -9.49 26.26 10.92
C ALA A 305 -9.64 27.79 10.73
N VAL A 306 -8.92 28.36 9.75
CA VAL A 306 -9.06 29.78 9.35
C VAL A 306 -10.46 30.09 8.81
N ALA A 307 -11.01 29.24 7.94
CA ALA A 307 -12.34 29.42 7.37
C ALA A 307 -13.45 29.38 8.44
N GLU A 308 -13.35 28.43 9.37
CA GLU A 308 -14.29 28.18 10.47
C GLU A 308 -14.15 29.19 11.62
N SER A 309 -13.02 29.90 11.72
CA SER A 309 -12.80 30.90 12.77
C SER A 309 -13.79 32.06 12.67
N ASN A 310 -14.38 32.47 13.80
CA ASN A 310 -15.23 33.67 13.86
C ASN A 310 -14.43 34.97 14.01
N GLU A 311 -13.10 34.89 14.10
CA GLU A 311 -12.23 36.03 14.30
C GLU A 311 -11.77 36.64 12.97
N VAL A 312 -11.60 37.97 12.96
CA VAL A 312 -10.98 38.68 11.85
C VAL A 312 -9.47 38.47 11.96
N LEU A 313 -8.95 37.50 11.21
CA LEU A 313 -7.54 37.17 11.17
C LEU A 313 -6.75 38.32 10.53
N ARG A 314 -5.57 38.63 11.08
CA ARG A 314 -4.69 39.69 10.57
C ARG A 314 -3.27 39.19 10.42
N ASP A 315 -2.57 39.65 9.37
CA ASP A 315 -1.16 39.32 9.14
C ASP A 315 -0.23 40.09 10.10
N ASP A 316 1.07 39.81 10.03
CA ASP A 316 2.11 40.46 10.85
C ASP A 316 2.18 42.00 10.66
N LYS A 317 1.52 42.53 9.62
CA LYS A 317 1.41 43.95 9.29
C LYS A 317 0.05 44.55 9.67
N GLY A 318 -0.82 43.76 10.32
CA GLY A 318 -2.15 44.16 10.77
C GLY A 318 -3.21 44.23 9.67
N GLN A 319 -2.95 43.68 8.47
CA GLN A 319 -3.91 43.59 7.37
C GLN A 319 -4.82 42.37 7.55
N GLU A 320 -6.11 42.54 7.29
CA GLU A 320 -7.09 41.48 7.35
C GLU A 320 -6.78 40.36 6.34
N ILE A 321 -6.70 39.13 6.83
CA ILE A 321 -6.48 37.93 6.02
C ILE A 321 -7.84 37.50 5.50
N LEU A 322 -8.00 37.52 4.17
CA LEU A 322 -9.18 37.01 3.49
C LEU A 322 -9.35 35.52 3.79
N LYS A 323 -10.55 35.14 4.24
CA LYS A 323 -10.91 33.73 4.41
C LYS A 323 -10.87 33.02 3.06
N PRO A 324 -10.35 31.79 2.99
CA PRO A 324 -10.35 31.02 1.75
C PRO A 324 -11.79 30.77 1.31
N SER A 325 -12.03 30.92 0.02
CA SER A 325 -13.31 30.63 -0.61
C SER A 325 -13.60 29.12 -0.59
N VAL A 326 -14.88 28.76 -0.71
CA VAL A 326 -15.31 27.36 -0.83
C VAL A 326 -14.63 26.67 -2.02
N GLU A 327 -14.44 27.40 -3.12
CA GLU A 327 -13.76 26.89 -4.31
C GLU A 327 -12.27 26.62 -4.06
N GLU A 328 -11.56 27.51 -3.35
CA GLU A 328 -10.15 27.30 -2.99
C GLU A 328 -9.96 26.11 -2.05
N LEU A 329 -10.87 25.90 -1.09
CA LEU A 329 -10.85 24.73 -0.21
C LEU A 329 -11.07 23.43 -1.00
N ALA A 330 -12.06 23.40 -1.89
CA ALA A 330 -12.33 22.24 -2.73
C ALA A 330 -11.14 21.88 -3.65
N GLN A 331 -10.49 22.88 -4.25
CA GLN A 331 -9.28 22.66 -5.07
C GLN A 331 -8.11 22.09 -4.25
N LEU A 332 -7.95 22.54 -3.00
CA LEU A 332 -6.90 22.05 -2.12
C LEU A 332 -7.17 20.62 -1.65
N GLU A 333 -8.43 20.28 -1.33
CA GLU A 333 -8.85 18.92 -1.02
C GLU A 333 -8.56 17.96 -2.19
N GLN A 334 -8.86 18.37 -3.42
CA GLN A 334 -8.56 17.59 -4.63
C GLN A 334 -7.05 17.36 -4.80
N LEU A 335 -6.24 18.40 -4.59
CA LEU A 335 -4.78 18.29 -4.66
C LEU A 335 -4.23 17.37 -3.56
N LEU A 336 -4.77 17.46 -2.35
CA LEU A 336 -4.41 16.56 -1.26
C LEU A 336 -4.74 15.11 -1.61
N MET A 337 -5.95 14.84 -2.11
CA MET A 337 -6.38 13.49 -2.50
C MET A 337 -5.39 12.84 -3.45
N GLY A 338 -5.01 13.52 -4.53
CA GLY A 338 -4.09 12.92 -5.49
C GLY A 338 -2.64 12.83 -4.99
N LYS A 339 -2.20 13.69 -4.05
CA LYS A 339 -0.91 13.49 -3.36
C LYS A 339 -0.93 12.27 -2.44
N VAL A 340 -2.01 12.06 -1.70
CA VAL A 340 -2.21 10.86 -0.87
C VAL A 340 -2.21 9.60 -1.73
N LEU A 341 -2.98 9.60 -2.83
CA LEU A 341 -3.01 8.50 -3.79
C LEU A 341 -1.63 8.23 -4.39
N SER A 342 -0.86 9.27 -4.71
CA SER A 342 0.51 9.13 -5.20
C SER A 342 1.44 8.51 -4.15
N ALA A 343 1.39 8.98 -2.89
CA ALA A 343 2.19 8.41 -1.82
C ALA A 343 1.86 6.93 -1.58
N ALA A 344 0.58 6.62 -1.51
CA ALA A 344 0.10 5.26 -1.33
C ALA A 344 0.46 4.36 -2.53
N TRP A 345 0.44 4.88 -3.77
CA TRP A 345 0.94 4.17 -4.96
C TRP A 345 2.42 3.84 -4.86
N HIS A 346 3.28 4.81 -4.54
CA HIS A 346 4.72 4.58 -4.41
C HIS A 346 5.04 3.56 -3.32
N GLY A 347 4.34 3.65 -2.19
CA GLY A 347 4.45 2.66 -1.14
C GLY A 347 4.00 1.27 -1.58
N SER A 348 2.88 1.17 -2.32
CA SER A 348 2.39 -0.10 -2.86
C SER A 348 3.39 -0.71 -3.86
N LYS A 349 4.01 0.11 -4.72
CA LYS A 349 5.08 -0.32 -5.62
C LYS A 349 6.28 -0.88 -4.86
N PHE A 350 6.67 -0.24 -3.75
CA PHE A 350 7.72 -0.75 -2.88
C PHE A 350 7.34 -2.11 -2.25
N GLU A 351 6.11 -2.25 -1.77
CA GLU A 351 5.56 -3.51 -1.25
C GLU A 351 5.63 -4.63 -2.31
N ILE A 352 5.13 -4.36 -3.52
CA ILE A 352 5.19 -5.28 -4.68
C ILE A 352 6.62 -5.74 -4.93
N MET A 353 7.57 -4.80 -5.03
CA MET A 353 8.97 -5.12 -5.30
C MET A 353 9.61 -5.95 -4.18
N SER A 354 9.29 -5.67 -2.91
CA SER A 354 9.78 -6.43 -1.76
C SER A 354 9.25 -7.87 -1.77
N THR A 355 7.95 -8.03 -1.99
CA THR A 355 7.28 -9.34 -2.05
C THR A 355 7.82 -10.18 -3.19
N LEU A 356 7.85 -9.64 -4.41
CA LEU A 356 8.34 -10.35 -5.59
C LEU A 356 9.80 -10.81 -5.46
N ARG A 357 10.69 -9.98 -4.87
CA ARG A 357 12.08 -10.40 -4.64
C ARG A 357 12.15 -11.61 -3.73
N SER A 358 11.39 -11.60 -2.62
CA SER A 358 11.32 -12.71 -1.66
C SER A 358 10.73 -13.97 -2.29
N VAL A 359 9.69 -13.81 -3.12
CA VAL A 359 9.07 -14.89 -3.89
C VAL A 359 10.08 -15.52 -4.86
N CYS A 360 10.81 -14.70 -5.64
CA CYS A 360 11.84 -15.19 -6.55
C CYS A 360 12.98 -15.90 -5.81
N ASP A 361 13.42 -15.38 -4.66
CA ASP A 361 14.46 -16.01 -3.85
C ASP A 361 14.04 -17.41 -3.40
N LYS A 362 12.84 -17.58 -2.86
CA LYS A 362 12.32 -18.91 -2.51
C LYS A 362 12.24 -19.88 -3.70
N VAL A 363 11.90 -19.39 -4.90
CA VAL A 363 11.77 -20.25 -6.10
C VAL A 363 13.12 -20.64 -6.70
N LEU A 364 14.11 -19.76 -6.62
CA LEU A 364 15.45 -19.95 -7.20
C LEU A 364 16.44 -20.60 -6.23
N GLU A 365 16.21 -20.51 -4.92
CA GLU A 365 17.07 -21.07 -3.87
C GLU A 365 16.43 -22.29 -3.18
N ASP A 366 15.45 -22.93 -3.81
CA ASP A 366 14.79 -24.13 -3.29
C ASP A 366 15.75 -25.32 -3.23
N ALA A 367 16.19 -25.66 -2.02
CA ALA A 367 17.12 -26.76 -1.76
C ALA A 367 16.58 -28.14 -2.15
N LYS A 368 15.27 -28.29 -2.38
CA LYS A 368 14.65 -29.55 -2.81
C LYS A 368 14.75 -29.77 -4.32
N VAL A 369 15.18 -28.77 -5.08
CA VAL A 369 15.21 -28.79 -6.55
C VAL A 369 16.64 -28.89 -7.04
N ASP A 370 16.87 -29.71 -8.07
CA ASP A 370 18.20 -29.90 -8.63
C ASP A 370 18.72 -28.63 -9.34
N LYS A 371 20.05 -28.49 -9.41
CA LYS A 371 20.70 -27.30 -9.98
C LYS A 371 20.32 -27.02 -11.44
N THR A 372 20.11 -28.07 -12.25
CA THR A 372 19.75 -27.90 -13.67
C THR A 372 18.35 -27.30 -13.78
N THR A 373 17.41 -27.79 -12.97
CA THR A 373 16.06 -27.23 -12.89
C THR A 373 16.08 -25.80 -12.36
N LEU A 374 16.90 -25.48 -11.35
CA LEU A 374 17.05 -24.10 -10.87
C LEU A 374 17.59 -23.13 -11.94
N VAL A 375 18.57 -23.57 -12.75
CA VAL A 375 19.07 -22.79 -13.90
C VAL A 375 17.96 -22.57 -14.93
N ARG A 376 17.18 -23.60 -15.26
CA ARG A 376 16.02 -23.48 -16.16
C ARG A 376 14.95 -22.54 -15.61
N ARG A 377 14.67 -22.59 -14.31
CA ARG A 377 13.75 -21.64 -13.64
C ARG A 377 14.24 -20.20 -13.80
N ALA A 378 15.53 -19.93 -13.56
CA ALA A 378 16.10 -18.60 -13.71
C ALA A 378 16.02 -18.07 -15.16
N GLU A 379 16.32 -18.91 -16.15
CA GLU A 379 16.18 -18.57 -17.57
C GLU A 379 14.72 -18.33 -17.97
N THR A 380 13.80 -19.18 -17.52
CA THR A 380 12.35 -19.04 -17.74
C THR A 380 11.83 -17.76 -17.11
N LEU A 381 12.29 -17.43 -15.90
CA LEU A 381 11.96 -16.19 -15.20
C LEU A 381 12.44 -14.95 -15.96
N ILE A 382 13.61 -15.01 -16.61
CA ILE A 382 14.10 -13.95 -17.50
C ILE A 382 13.19 -13.80 -18.73
N ILE A 383 12.72 -14.89 -19.33
CA ILE A 383 11.78 -14.85 -20.47
C ILE A 383 10.48 -14.17 -20.04
N LEU A 384 9.89 -14.60 -18.92
CA LEU A 384 8.68 -13.99 -18.37
C LEU A 384 8.90 -12.51 -18.05
N GLY A 385 10.05 -12.16 -17.45
CA GLY A 385 10.41 -10.79 -17.16
C GLY A 385 10.49 -9.92 -18.42
N LYS A 386 11.06 -10.44 -19.52
CA LYS A 386 11.11 -9.73 -20.81
C LYS A 386 9.71 -9.50 -21.40
N VAL A 387 8.80 -10.48 -21.29
CA VAL A 387 7.42 -10.34 -21.77
C VAL A 387 6.73 -9.17 -21.08
N PHE A 388 6.77 -9.14 -19.74
CA PHE A 388 6.10 -8.07 -19.00
C PHE A 388 6.73 -6.69 -19.23
N ARG A 389 8.07 -6.59 -19.27
CA ARG A 389 8.77 -5.31 -19.56
C ARG A 389 8.48 -4.76 -20.96
N LYS A 390 8.21 -5.62 -21.94
CA LYS A 390 7.90 -5.21 -23.32
C LYS A 390 6.43 -4.88 -23.54
N THR A 391 5.58 -5.15 -22.55
CA THR A 391 4.15 -4.85 -22.67
C THR A 391 3.97 -3.35 -22.84
N PHE A 392 3.06 -2.93 -23.72
CA PHE A 392 2.74 -1.53 -23.96
C PHE A 392 1.25 -1.37 -24.25
N ARG A 393 0.75 -0.15 -24.03
CA ARG A 393 -0.57 0.29 -24.44
C ARG A 393 -0.45 1.16 -25.68
N THR A 394 -1.31 0.94 -26.67
CA THR A 394 -1.54 1.87 -27.77
C THR A 394 -2.12 3.19 -27.22
N LYS A 395 -2.15 4.25 -28.03
CA LYS A 395 -2.72 5.53 -27.60
C LYS A 395 -4.18 5.39 -27.14
N VAL A 396 -4.98 4.60 -27.85
CA VAL A 396 -6.39 4.35 -27.50
C VAL A 396 -6.50 3.57 -26.19
N GLU A 397 -5.73 2.48 -26.04
CA GLU A 397 -5.70 1.70 -24.80
C GLU A 397 -5.21 2.55 -23.61
N GLN A 398 -4.27 3.47 -23.84
CA GLN A 398 -3.77 4.37 -22.82
C GLN A 398 -4.85 5.36 -22.41
N GLU A 399 -5.59 5.97 -23.34
CA GLU A 399 -6.73 6.85 -23.03
C GLU A 399 -7.85 6.11 -22.28
N GLU A 400 -8.11 4.85 -22.62
CA GLU A 400 -9.10 4.00 -21.92
C GLU A 400 -8.66 3.61 -20.50
N ALA A 401 -7.37 3.38 -20.28
CA ALA A 401 -6.81 2.99 -18.99
C ALA A 401 -6.44 4.18 -18.08
N GLN A 402 -6.21 5.36 -18.66
CA GLN A 402 -5.63 6.53 -17.98
C GLN A 402 -6.52 7.18 -16.94
N VAL A 403 -7.80 6.87 -16.90
CA VAL A 403 -8.79 7.56 -16.07
C VAL A 403 -8.33 7.80 -14.63
N PHE A 404 -7.91 6.74 -13.94
CA PHE A 404 -7.47 6.82 -12.56
C PHE A 404 -6.01 7.29 -12.45
N GLU A 405 -5.18 6.97 -13.45
CA GLU A 405 -3.79 7.42 -13.53
C GLU A 405 -3.70 8.95 -13.74
N GLU A 406 -4.67 9.54 -14.45
CA GLU A 406 -4.76 10.98 -14.76
C GLU A 406 -5.11 11.77 -13.50
N LEU A 407 -6.06 11.29 -12.68
CA LEU A 407 -6.37 11.90 -11.37
C LEU A 407 -5.12 11.96 -10.47
N VAL A 408 -4.35 10.87 -10.42
CA VAL A 408 -3.07 10.83 -9.66
C VAL A 408 -1.99 11.71 -10.32
N ALA A 409 -1.93 11.74 -11.65
CA ALA A 409 -0.97 12.53 -12.41
C ALA A 409 -1.24 14.05 -12.33
N GLU A 410 -2.50 14.48 -12.32
CA GLU A 410 -2.89 15.88 -12.24
C GLU A 410 -2.54 16.50 -10.89
N ALA A 411 -2.73 15.76 -9.79
CA ALA A 411 -2.35 16.22 -8.45
C ALA A 411 -0.83 16.23 -8.21
N THR A 412 -0.06 15.46 -8.99
CA THR A 412 1.41 15.41 -8.90
C THR A 412 2.10 16.35 -9.88
N LYS A 413 1.40 16.87 -10.90
CA LYS A 413 1.89 17.97 -11.71
C LYS A 413 1.99 19.22 -10.82
N LYS A 414 3.22 19.70 -10.60
CA LYS A 414 3.44 21.08 -10.11
C LYS A 414 2.65 22.01 -11.03
N LYS A 415 1.57 22.64 -10.54
CA LYS A 415 1.01 23.82 -11.22
C LYS A 415 2.16 24.80 -11.35
N SER A 416 2.72 24.94 -12.56
CA SER A 416 3.61 26.05 -12.85
C SER A 416 2.74 27.28 -12.59
N LYS A 417 3.15 28.12 -11.65
CA LYS A 417 2.50 29.41 -11.43
C LYS A 417 2.42 30.10 -12.79
N HIS A 418 1.23 30.16 -13.38
CA HIS A 418 0.98 31.15 -14.41
C HIS A 418 1.09 32.51 -13.70
N LYS A 419 2.11 33.24 -14.14
CA LYS A 419 2.45 34.59 -13.70
C LYS A 419 1.37 35.58 -14.11
#